data_AF-A0A7S2PGA2-F1
#
_entry.id   AF-A0A7S2PGA2-F1
#
_cell.length_a   1.000
_cell.length_b   1.000
_cell.length_c   1.000
_cell.angle_alpha   90.00
_cell.angle_beta   90.00
_cell.angle_gamma   90.00
#
_symmetry.space_group_name_H-M   'P 1'
#
loop_
_entity.id
_entity.type
_entity.pdbx_description
1 polymer ?
#
loop_
_entity_poly.entity_id
_entity_poly.type
_entity_poly.pdbx_seq_one_letter_code
_entity_poly.pdbx_strand_id
1 'polypeptide(L)'
;ADYLVDSVTMFNRSDCCNTGMVDPVVTCIKDSANVDQQTYTGLLPNWGTDGGTVTFGKNAVCDSIRIELVGVTEYLQLSQVYVFGRALLDTTSDCTAIPSSAPSTADVL
;
A
#
# COMPACT_ATOMS: atom_id res chain seq x y z
N ALA A 1 8.96 1.00 -6.03
CA ALA A 1 8.39 -0.33 -6.34
C ALA A 1 6.89 -0.19 -6.18
N ASP A 2 6.13 -0.70 -7.15
CA ASP A 2 4.69 -0.46 -7.20
C ASP A 2 3.94 -1.61 -6.56
N TYR A 3 3.01 -1.27 -5.67
CA TYR A 3 2.17 -2.21 -4.97
C TYR A 3 0.72 -1.90 -5.26
N LEU A 4 -0.05 -2.93 -5.56
CA LEU A 4 -1.50 -2.83 -5.45
C LEU A 4 -1.84 -2.96 -3.96
N VAL A 5 -2.24 -1.85 -3.35
CA VAL A 5 -2.57 -1.79 -1.92
C VAL A 5 -4.07 -2.02 -1.74
N ASP A 6 -4.40 -2.99 -0.89
CA ASP A 6 -5.79 -3.32 -0.57
C ASP A 6 -6.25 -2.53 0.67
N SER A 7 -5.44 -2.53 1.74
CA SER A 7 -5.79 -1.87 2.99
C SER A 7 -4.57 -1.44 3.82
N VAL A 8 -4.82 -0.49 4.72
CA VAL A 8 -3.84 -0.03 5.70
C VAL A 8 -4.49 -0.09 7.08
N THR A 9 -3.86 -0.82 7.99
CA THR A 9 -4.26 -0.91 9.40
C THR A 9 -3.26 -0.15 10.25
N MET A 10 -3.77 0.77 11.06
CA MET A 10 -2.97 1.67 11.89
C MET A 10 -3.30 1.44 13.36
N PHE A 11 -2.29 1.61 14.20
CA PHE A 11 -2.42 1.54 15.65
C PHE A 11 -1.83 2.77 16.31
N ASN A 12 -2.57 3.28 17.27
CA ASN A 12 -2.15 4.34 18.16
C ASN A 12 -1.18 3.79 19.22
N ARG A 13 -0.54 4.69 19.96
CA ARG A 13 0.27 4.33 21.13
C ARG A 13 -0.58 3.73 22.25
N SER A 14 0.03 2.82 23.01
CA SER A 14 -0.66 2.09 24.09
C SER A 14 -0.31 2.56 25.49
N ASP A 15 0.73 3.39 25.64
CA ASP A 15 1.33 3.71 26.93
C ASP A 15 0.76 4.99 27.59
N CYS A 16 0.49 6.04 26.82
CA CYS A 16 -0.27 7.24 27.26
C CYS A 16 -0.59 8.15 26.05
N CYS A 17 -1.35 9.23 26.28
CA CYS A 17 -1.53 10.33 25.32
C CYS A 17 -2.15 9.93 23.97
N ASN A 18 -3.05 8.94 23.99
CA ASN A 18 -3.64 8.35 22.80
C ASN A 18 -4.86 9.12 22.28
N THR A 19 -5.17 10.32 22.77
CA THR A 19 -6.39 11.06 22.40
C THR A 19 -6.27 11.91 21.14
N GLY A 20 -5.04 12.17 20.66
CA GLY A 20 -4.77 13.08 19.54
C GLY A 20 -4.88 12.46 18.14
N MET A 21 -5.02 11.14 18.05
CA MET A 21 -5.06 10.41 16.77
C MET A 21 -6.50 10.22 16.29
N VAL A 22 -7.18 11.33 16.02
CA VAL A 22 -8.57 11.33 15.54
C VAL A 22 -8.60 11.62 14.04
N ASP A 23 -9.41 10.86 13.31
CA ASP A 23 -9.67 11.04 11.89
C ASP A 23 -8.42 11.08 10.97
N PRO A 24 -7.43 10.18 11.12
CA PRO A 24 -6.24 10.21 10.27
C PRO A 24 -6.61 9.93 8.80
N VAL A 25 -5.98 10.70 7.91
CA VAL A 25 -6.11 10.57 6.46
C VAL A 25 -4.96 9.72 5.93
N VAL A 26 -5.28 8.72 5.13
CA VAL A 26 -4.33 7.83 4.48
C VAL A 26 -4.45 8.00 2.97
N THR A 27 -3.35 8.42 2.34
CA THR A 27 -3.28 8.69 0.90
C THR A 27 -2.36 7.68 0.24
N CYS A 28 -2.89 7.02 -0.79
CA CYS A 28 -2.11 6.25 -1.76
C CYS A 28 -1.51 7.22 -2.78
N ILE A 29 -0.19 7.16 -2.94
CA ILE A 29 0.56 8.03 -3.85
C ILE A 29 1.26 7.17 -4.90
N LYS A 30 1.21 7.63 -6.15
CA LYS A 30 1.93 7.05 -7.29
C LYS A 30 2.56 8.16 -8.11
N ASP A 31 3.86 8.07 -8.34
CA ASP A 31 4.64 9.03 -9.12
C ASP A 31 4.41 10.49 -8.64
N SER A 32 4.34 10.66 -7.32
CA SER A 32 4.05 11.93 -6.62
C SER A 32 2.61 12.46 -6.76
N ALA A 33 1.70 11.73 -7.40
CA ALA A 33 0.28 12.07 -7.48
C ALA A 33 -0.55 11.28 -6.46
N ASN A 34 -1.53 11.94 -5.84
CA ASN A 34 -2.52 11.26 -5.01
C ASN A 34 -3.47 10.48 -5.92
N VAL A 35 -3.52 9.15 -5.80
CA VAL A 35 -4.37 8.31 -6.66
C VAL A 35 -5.63 7.83 -5.94
N ASP A 36 -5.55 7.65 -4.63
CA ASP A 36 -6.70 7.31 -3.77
C ASP A 36 -6.44 7.84 -2.36
N GLN A 37 -7.50 8.15 -1.62
CA GLN A 37 -7.42 8.70 -0.28
C GLN A 37 -8.60 8.20 0.55
N GLN A 38 -8.29 7.74 1.75
CA GLN A 38 -9.28 7.27 2.72
C GLN A 38 -9.08 7.98 4.05
N THR A 39 -10.17 8.17 4.78
CA THR A 39 -10.13 8.71 6.14
C THR A 39 -10.65 7.63 7.06
N TYR A 40 -9.88 7.26 8.08
CA TYR A 40 -10.41 6.47 9.18
C TYR A 40 -11.30 7.38 10.02
N THR A 41 -12.54 7.03 10.30
CA THR A 41 -13.41 7.85 11.16
C THR A 41 -13.32 7.42 12.61
N GLY A 42 -13.03 8.38 13.49
CA GLY A 42 -12.96 8.22 14.92
C GLY A 42 -11.54 8.20 15.48
N LEU A 43 -11.46 7.88 16.78
CA LEU A 43 -10.20 7.76 17.49
C LEU A 43 -9.49 6.46 17.12
N LEU A 44 -8.22 6.57 16.73
CA LEU A 44 -7.44 5.41 16.33
C LEU A 44 -7.23 4.45 17.54
N PRO A 45 -7.51 3.15 17.38
CA PRO A 45 -7.34 2.16 18.45
C PRO A 45 -5.88 1.93 18.86
N ASN A 46 -5.67 1.55 20.12
CA ASN A 46 -4.34 1.22 20.64
C ASN A 46 -3.84 -0.13 20.11
N TRP A 47 -2.53 -0.36 20.14
CA TRP A 47 -1.99 -1.68 19.85
C TRP A 47 -2.52 -2.75 20.81
N GLY A 48 -2.89 -3.91 20.26
CA GLY A 48 -3.46 -5.04 21.01
C GLY A 48 -5.00 -5.15 20.92
N THR A 49 -5.66 -4.22 20.25
CA THR A 49 -7.08 -4.30 19.89
C THR A 49 -7.25 -4.53 18.38
N ASP A 50 -8.48 -4.48 17.88
CA ASP A 50 -8.73 -4.35 16.45
C ASP A 50 -8.25 -2.96 15.99
N GLY A 51 -7.32 -2.93 15.03
CA GLY A 51 -6.71 -1.68 14.56
C GLY A 51 -7.62 -0.86 13.66
N GLY A 52 -7.32 0.43 13.53
CA GLY A 52 -8.05 1.32 12.62
C GLY A 52 -7.67 1.01 11.18
N THR A 53 -8.60 0.41 10.43
CA THR A 53 -8.35 -0.04 9.06
C THR A 53 -9.09 0.82 8.05
N VAL A 54 -8.37 1.23 7.00
CA VAL A 54 -8.96 1.82 5.80
C VAL A 54 -8.69 0.90 4.61
N THR A 55 -9.62 0.86 3.67
CA THR A 55 -9.55 0.02 2.46
C THR A 55 -9.56 0.92 1.25
N PHE A 56 -8.64 0.69 0.33
CA PHE A 56 -8.58 1.44 -0.93
C PHE A 56 -9.47 0.81 -2.01
N GLY A 57 -9.73 1.57 -3.06
CA GLY A 57 -10.46 1.08 -4.23
C GLY A 57 -9.75 -0.08 -4.94
N LYS A 58 -10.52 -0.91 -5.65
CA LYS A 58 -9.96 -1.93 -6.55
C LYS A 58 -9.08 -1.21 -7.58
N ASN A 59 -7.77 -1.44 -7.54
CA ASN A 59 -6.72 -0.85 -8.40
C ASN A 59 -5.93 0.35 -7.83
N ALA A 60 -5.92 0.57 -6.51
CA ALA A 60 -5.00 1.54 -5.91
C ALA A 60 -3.54 1.05 -5.98
N VAL A 61 -2.85 1.44 -7.05
CA VAL A 61 -1.42 1.20 -7.22
C VAL A 61 -0.66 2.35 -6.57
N CYS A 62 0.14 2.05 -5.54
CA CYS A 62 0.91 3.03 -4.80
C CYS A 62 2.41 2.67 -4.85
N ASP A 63 3.25 3.69 -4.90
CA ASP A 63 4.68 3.57 -4.53
C ASP A 63 4.95 4.01 -3.09
N SER A 64 4.00 4.77 -2.50
CA SER A 64 4.10 5.30 -1.17
C SER A 64 2.72 5.50 -0.53
N ILE A 65 2.67 5.36 0.79
CA ILE A 65 1.51 5.65 1.62
C ILE A 65 1.86 6.84 2.49
N ARG A 66 1.00 7.86 2.50
CA ARG A 66 1.11 9.01 3.39
C ARG A 66 -0.01 8.97 4.42
N ILE A 67 0.33 9.16 5.69
CA ILE A 67 -0.63 9.25 6.79
C ILE A 67 -0.50 10.63 7.43
N GLU A 68 -1.61 11.36 7.53
CA GLU A 68 -1.64 12.75 7.98
C GLU A 68 -2.79 13.00 8.96
N LEU A 69 -2.58 13.92 9.89
CA LEU A 69 -3.65 14.56 10.66
C LEU A 69 -3.92 15.92 10.03
N VAL A 70 -5.07 16.09 9.39
CA VAL A 70 -5.39 17.29 8.62
C VAL A 70 -6.13 18.31 9.48
N GLY A 71 -5.65 19.55 9.51
CA GLY A 71 -6.37 20.67 10.14
C GLY A 71 -6.33 20.69 11.68
N VAL A 72 -5.47 19.89 12.31
CA VAL A 72 -5.29 19.86 13.77
C VAL A 72 -3.88 20.29 14.16
N THR A 73 -3.74 20.82 15.38
CA THR A 73 -2.43 21.12 16.00
C THR A 73 -2.09 20.00 16.97
N GLU A 74 -1.85 18.81 16.42
CA GLU A 74 -1.54 17.59 17.18
C GLU A 74 -0.31 16.90 16.60
N TYR A 75 0.32 16.04 17.41
CA TYR A 75 1.45 15.25 16.96
C TYR A 75 0.96 13.94 16.33
N LEU A 76 1.44 13.64 15.11
CA LEU A 76 1.22 12.33 14.50
C LEU A 76 2.03 11.27 15.27
N GLN A 77 1.33 10.30 15.89
CA GLN A 77 1.93 9.23 16.68
C GLN A 77 1.30 7.89 16.30
N LEU A 78 2.11 6.96 15.80
CA LEU A 78 1.70 5.62 15.41
C LEU A 78 2.63 4.61 16.05
N SER A 79 2.08 3.57 16.66
CA SER A 79 2.87 2.45 17.21
C SER A 79 3.17 1.41 16.13
N GLN A 80 2.23 1.20 15.22
CA GLN A 80 2.42 0.34 14.06
C GLN A 80 1.53 0.78 12.91
N VAL A 81 2.03 0.53 11.70
CA VAL A 81 1.25 0.50 10.47
C VAL A 81 1.49 -0.83 9.78
N TYR A 82 0.41 -1.51 9.40
CA TYR A 82 0.43 -2.63 8.48
C TYR A 82 -0.16 -2.18 7.15
N VAL A 83 0.53 -2.51 6.07
CA VAL A 83 0.07 -2.26 4.70
C VAL A 83 -0.14 -3.63 4.06
N PHE A 84 -1.37 -3.91 3.65
CA PHE A 84 -1.74 -5.15 2.99
C PHE A 84 -1.96 -4.90 1.52
N GLY A 85 -1.40 -5.76 0.70
CA GLY A 85 -1.45 -5.65 -0.75
C GLY A 85 -0.54 -6.68 -1.41
N ARG A 86 -0.29 -6.48 -2.69
CA ARG A 86 0.58 -7.34 -3.50
C ARG A 86 1.50 -6.54 -4.38
N ALA A 87 2.74 -7.01 -4.53
CA ALA A 87 3.66 -6.45 -5.50
C ALA A 87 3.11 -6.65 -6.91
N LEU A 88 3.21 -5.62 -7.73
CA LEU A 88 3.04 -5.79 -9.17
C LEU A 88 4.34 -6.38 -9.71
N LEU A 89 4.23 -7.51 -10.42
CA LEU A 89 5.39 -8.06 -11.12
C LEU A 89 5.78 -7.07 -12.23
N ASP A 90 7.05 -6.69 -12.25
CA ASP A 90 7.61 -5.95 -13.37
C ASP A 90 7.72 -6.91 -14.56
N THR A 91 6.70 -6.91 -15.42
CA THR A 91 6.65 -7.76 -16.61
C THR A 91 7.68 -7.34 -17.67
N THR A 92 8.52 -6.32 -17.42
CA THR A 92 9.57 -5.91 -18.35
C THR A 92 10.86 -6.72 -18.25
N SER A 93 11.00 -7.63 -17.27
CA SER A 93 12.22 -8.42 -17.08
C SER A 93 12.13 -9.91 -17.45
N ASP A 94 11.00 -10.38 -18.00
CA ASP A 94 10.85 -11.80 -18.34
C ASP A 94 11.08 -12.09 -19.84
N CYS A 95 12.25 -12.69 -20.09
CA CYS A 95 12.68 -13.46 -21.26
C CYS A 95 12.64 -12.74 -22.62
N THR A 96 13.82 -12.28 -23.06
CA THR A 96 14.19 -12.36 -24.48
C THR A 96 14.16 -13.83 -24.85
N ALA A 97 13.02 -14.31 -25.34
CA ALA A 97 12.94 -15.62 -25.97
C ALA A 97 13.97 -15.63 -27.10
N ILE A 98 15.09 -16.33 -26.92
CA ILE A 98 15.96 -16.69 -28.02
C ILE A 98 15.08 -17.57 -28.92
N PRO A 99 14.80 -17.20 -30.18
CA PRO A 99 14.01 -18.06 -31.05
C PRO A 99 14.76 -19.40 -31.14
N SER A 100 14.11 -20.47 -30.69
CA SER A 100 14.62 -21.83 -30.87
C SER A 100 14.86 -22.03 -32.35
N SER A 101 16.11 -22.30 -32.74
CA SER A 101 16.46 -22.66 -34.11
C SER A 101 15.55 -23.80 -34.57
N ALA A 102 14.74 -23.54 -35.60
CA ALA A 102 13.88 -24.54 -36.21
C ALA A 102 14.72 -25.77 -36.63
N PRO A 103 14.20 -27.00 -36.51
CA PRO A 103 14.91 -28.17 -37.00
C PRO A 103 14.97 -28.11 -38.53
N SER A 104 16.16 -28.29 -39.11
CA SER A 104 16.34 -28.39 -40.56
C SER A 104 15.63 -29.65 -41.07
N THR A 105 14.60 -29.46 -41.89
CA THR A 105 14.04 -30.52 -42.73
C THR A 105 15.06 -30.91 -43.80
N ALA A 106 15.76 -32.03 -43.60
CA ALA A 106 16.45 -32.76 -44.66
C ALA A 106 16.71 -34.20 -44.20
N ASP A 107 15.85 -35.14 -44.59
CA ASP A 107 16.25 -36.16 -45.57
C ASP A 107 15.02 -36.99 -45.97
N VAL A 108 14.63 -36.85 -47.24
CA VAL A 108 13.81 -37.82 -47.96
C VAL A 108 14.79 -38.52 -48.89
N LEU A 109 15.03 -39.82 -48.65
CA LEU A 109 15.48 -40.79 -49.64
C LEU A 109 15.10 -42.20 -49.17
#